data_AF-A0A838T0L8-F1
#
_entry.id   AF-A0A838T0L8-F1
#
_cell.length_a   1.000
_cell.length_b   1.000
_cell.length_c   1.000
_cell.angle_alpha   90.00
_cell.angle_beta   90.00
_cell.angle_gamma   90.00
#
_symmetry.space_group_name_H-M   'P 1'
#
loop_
_entity.id
_entity.type
_entity.pdbx_description
1 polymer ?
#
loop_
_entity_poly.entity_id
_entity_poly.type
_entity_poly.pdbx_seq_one_letter_code
_entity_poly.pdbx_strand_id
1 'polypeptide(L)'
;MEPGTAHTDEFEAPLDGLFGCEGWREARDIQSFHDRKIFLFELYARQLKEAGAKYVVHFELYRRGELVYAIFFATSNLGGCDKMKEAIWTADPEGGTCFVSGQDAAMNLFTRDVSRLEHELHTGLSTTHEWIAIERLQSWARSDKTHYHSGQLKTALRSLEKAGKIDVKEGTRHRRGTFPDGTLLRAVRLQ
;
A
#
# COMPACT_ATOMS: atom_id res chain seq x y z
N MET A 1 -5.79 -45.29 19.52
CA MET A 1 -5.89 -44.34 18.40
C MET A 1 -5.15 -43.09 18.83
N GLU A 2 -3.90 -42.93 18.37
CA GLU A 2 -3.10 -41.75 18.71
C GLU A 2 -3.57 -40.54 17.90
N PRO A 3 -3.62 -39.35 18.53
CA PRO A 3 -4.07 -38.14 17.86
C PRO A 3 -2.92 -37.50 17.04
N GLY A 4 -3.08 -37.45 15.72
CA GLY A 4 -2.88 -36.23 14.93
C GLY A 4 -1.48 -35.59 14.83
N THR A 5 -0.38 -36.34 14.90
CA THR A 5 0.97 -35.84 14.55
C THR A 5 1.36 -36.35 13.17
N ALA A 6 0.96 -35.64 12.11
CA ALA A 6 1.32 -36.01 10.75
C ALA A 6 1.68 -34.76 9.92
N HIS A 7 2.99 -34.66 9.64
CA HIS A 7 3.65 -33.94 8.53
C HIS A 7 3.66 -32.41 8.56
N THR A 8 4.70 -31.82 9.18
CA THR A 8 5.10 -30.42 8.89
C THR A 8 6.60 -30.26 8.68
N ASP A 9 7.41 -31.19 9.22
CA ASP A 9 8.89 -31.14 9.15
C ASP A 9 9.44 -31.11 7.71
N GLU A 10 8.79 -31.78 6.76
CA GLU A 10 9.28 -31.80 5.36
C GLU A 10 9.15 -30.45 4.66
N PHE A 11 8.22 -29.61 5.11
CA PHE A 11 8.01 -28.27 4.55
C PHE A 11 8.87 -27.21 5.24
N GLU A 12 9.54 -27.56 6.35
CA GLU A 12 10.30 -26.60 7.12
C GLU A 12 11.47 -26.01 6.34
N ALA A 13 12.35 -26.84 5.79
CA ALA A 13 13.50 -26.35 5.03
C ALA A 13 13.09 -25.54 3.76
N PRO A 14 12.10 -25.96 2.95
CA PRO A 14 11.58 -25.11 1.87
C PRO A 14 11.01 -23.77 2.33
N LEU A 15 10.28 -23.73 3.45
CA LEU A 15 9.71 -22.50 3.98
C LEU A 15 10.79 -21.59 4.60
N ASP A 16 11.80 -22.15 5.25
CA ASP A 16 12.98 -21.42 5.70
C ASP A 16 13.70 -20.78 4.52
N GLY A 17 13.83 -21.50 3.41
CA GLY A 17 14.38 -20.96 2.17
C GLY A 17 13.51 -19.87 1.55
N LEU A 18 12.18 -20.01 1.56
CA LEU A 18 11.24 -19.03 1.03
C LEU A 18 11.27 -17.72 1.84
N PHE A 19 11.14 -17.82 3.17
CA PHE A 19 11.11 -16.65 4.04
C PHE A 19 12.51 -16.13 4.39
N GLY A 20 13.56 -16.91 4.16
CA GLY A 20 14.92 -16.59 4.56
C GLY A 20 15.18 -16.70 6.07
N CYS A 21 14.21 -17.21 6.84
CA CYS A 21 14.29 -17.35 8.29
C CYS A 21 13.26 -18.36 8.81
N GLU A 22 13.38 -18.74 10.08
CA GLU A 22 12.49 -19.69 10.74
C GLU A 22 11.21 -19.07 11.33
N GLY A 23 11.11 -17.73 11.33
CA GLY A 23 10.05 -16.97 12.01
C GLY A 23 8.62 -17.22 11.49
N TRP A 24 8.47 -17.83 10.30
CA TRP A 24 7.16 -18.23 9.77
C TRP A 24 6.49 -19.29 10.65
N ARG A 25 7.25 -20.04 11.46
CA ARG A 25 6.70 -21.07 12.37
C ARG A 25 5.74 -20.48 13.40
N GLU A 26 5.90 -19.22 13.80
CA GLU A 26 4.96 -18.51 14.69
C GLU A 26 3.54 -18.43 14.09
N ALA A 27 3.44 -18.47 12.76
CA ALA A 27 2.15 -18.47 12.06
C ALA A 27 1.30 -19.72 12.37
N ARG A 28 1.92 -20.82 12.83
CA ARG A 28 1.22 -22.08 13.15
C ARG A 28 0.22 -21.92 14.29
N ASP A 29 0.52 -21.03 15.22
CA ASP A 29 -0.33 -20.79 16.39
C ASP A 29 -1.45 -19.77 16.10
N ILE A 30 -1.36 -19.04 14.99
CA ILE A 30 -2.36 -18.05 14.57
C ILE A 30 -3.59 -18.76 13.99
N GLN A 31 -4.69 -18.73 14.74
CA GLN A 31 -5.94 -19.43 14.38
C GLN A 31 -6.66 -18.75 13.20
N SER A 32 -6.75 -17.42 13.25
CA SER A 32 -7.40 -16.61 12.22
C SER A 32 -6.64 -16.72 10.90
N PHE A 33 -7.31 -17.20 9.84
CA PHE A 33 -6.73 -17.25 8.50
C PHE A 33 -6.26 -15.88 8.03
N HIS A 34 -7.05 -14.83 8.34
CA HIS A 34 -6.73 -13.46 7.97
C HIS A 34 -5.44 -12.98 8.64
N ASP A 35 -5.35 -13.14 9.96
CA ASP A 35 -4.19 -12.67 10.73
C ASP A 35 -2.94 -13.49 10.38
N ARG A 36 -3.10 -14.79 10.14
CA ARG A 36 -2.01 -15.66 9.70
C ARG A 36 -1.47 -15.24 8.34
N LYS A 37 -2.35 -14.89 7.40
CA LYS A 37 -1.96 -14.35 6.09
C LYS A 37 -1.19 -13.04 6.23
N ILE A 38 -1.72 -12.09 7.00
CA ILE A 38 -1.08 -10.79 7.24
C ILE A 38 0.31 -10.99 7.83
N PHE A 39 0.42 -11.81 8.87
CA PHE A 39 1.69 -12.12 9.52
C PHE A 39 2.75 -12.64 8.53
N LEU A 40 2.38 -13.63 7.70
CA LEU A 40 3.30 -14.20 6.72
C LEU A 40 3.72 -13.17 5.66
N PHE A 41 2.81 -12.30 5.22
CA PHE A 41 3.13 -11.27 4.23
C PHE A 41 4.04 -10.19 4.81
N GLU A 42 3.80 -9.77 6.04
CA GLU A 42 4.64 -8.81 6.75
C GLU A 42 6.02 -9.40 7.05
N LEU A 43 6.10 -10.68 7.43
CA LEU A 43 7.35 -11.40 7.59
C LEU A 43 8.15 -11.39 6.29
N TYR A 44 7.55 -11.81 5.18
CA TYR A 44 8.25 -11.86 3.91
C TYR A 44 8.69 -10.45 3.44
N ALA A 45 7.82 -9.44 3.58
CA ALA A 45 8.16 -8.07 3.25
C ALA A 45 9.33 -7.53 4.10
N ARG A 46 9.35 -7.86 5.40
CA ARG A 46 10.44 -7.50 6.30
C ARG A 46 11.75 -8.17 5.90
N GLN A 47 11.73 -9.47 5.59
CA GLN A 47 12.91 -10.21 5.15
C GLN A 47 13.48 -9.66 3.83
N LEU A 48 12.62 -9.26 2.88
CA LEU A 48 13.04 -8.56 1.66
C LEU A 48 13.71 -7.21 1.95
N LYS A 49 13.26 -6.48 2.96
CA LYS A 49 13.89 -5.22 3.40
C LYS A 49 15.24 -5.46 4.08
N GLU A 50 15.33 -6.46 4.94
CA GLU A 50 16.58 -6.89 5.57
C GLU A 50 17.63 -7.32 4.51
N ALA A 51 17.19 -7.94 3.41
CA ALA A 51 18.03 -8.28 2.27
C ALA A 51 18.45 -7.08 1.39
N GLY A 52 17.99 -5.86 1.70
CA GLY A 52 18.45 -4.61 1.08
C GLY A 52 17.42 -3.86 0.22
N ALA A 53 16.17 -4.35 0.13
CA ALA A 53 15.11 -3.58 -0.51
C ALA A 53 14.72 -2.36 0.35
N LYS A 54 14.51 -1.20 -0.30
CA LYS A 54 14.03 0.01 0.41
C LYS A 54 12.51 0.11 0.41
N TYR A 55 11.89 -0.42 -0.63
CA TYR A 55 10.45 -0.38 -0.86
C TYR A 55 9.99 -1.79 -1.19
N VAL A 56 8.97 -2.26 -0.48
CA VAL A 56 8.33 -3.56 -0.76
C VAL A 56 6.83 -3.36 -0.80
N VAL A 57 6.25 -3.55 -1.98
CA VAL A 57 4.80 -3.59 -2.18
C VAL A 57 4.39 -5.00 -2.55
N HIS A 58 3.18 -5.39 -2.17
CA HIS A 58 2.62 -6.66 -2.60
C HIS A 58 1.20 -6.49 -3.13
N PHE A 59 0.80 -7.46 -3.95
CA PHE A 59 -0.45 -7.47 -4.68
C PHE A 59 -1.07 -8.85 -4.57
N GLU A 60 -2.37 -8.91 -4.33
CA GLU A 60 -3.11 -10.16 -4.19
C GLU A 60 -4.06 -10.33 -5.38
N LEU A 61 -3.89 -11.42 -6.12
CA LEU A 61 -4.81 -11.80 -7.18
C LEU A 61 -5.85 -12.76 -6.63
N TYR A 62 -7.12 -12.37 -6.73
CA TYR A 62 -8.23 -13.23 -6.36
C TYR A 62 -8.97 -13.73 -7.60
N ARG A 63 -9.42 -14.98 -7.57
CA ARG A 63 -10.28 -15.56 -8.60
C ARG A 63 -11.43 -16.28 -7.91
N ARG A 64 -12.66 -15.86 -8.20
CA ARG A 64 -13.88 -16.42 -7.59
C ARG A 64 -13.86 -16.40 -6.04
N GLY A 65 -13.24 -15.37 -5.46
CA GLY A 65 -13.14 -15.21 -4.00
C GLY A 65 -11.95 -15.93 -3.36
N GLU A 66 -11.16 -16.69 -4.11
CA GLU A 66 -9.98 -17.40 -3.61
C GLU A 66 -8.70 -16.67 -4.00
N LEU A 67 -7.74 -16.59 -3.07
CA LEU A 67 -6.41 -16.04 -3.34
C LEU A 67 -5.65 -17.00 -4.26
N VAL A 68 -5.27 -16.53 -5.44
CA VAL A 68 -4.50 -17.30 -6.43
C VAL A 68 -3.02 -17.04 -6.29
N TYR A 69 -2.63 -15.76 -6.21
CA TYR A 69 -1.23 -15.35 -6.10
C TYR A 69 -1.07 -14.16 -5.17
N ALA A 70 0.03 -14.14 -4.42
CA ALA A 70 0.57 -12.95 -3.77
C ALA A 70 1.89 -12.59 -4.45
N ILE A 71 1.93 -11.45 -5.13
CA ILE A 71 3.10 -10.97 -5.87
C ILE A 71 3.78 -9.90 -5.02
N PHE A 72 5.06 -10.10 -4.71
CA PHE A 72 5.88 -9.11 -4.00
C PHE A 72 6.83 -8.43 -4.99
N PHE A 73 6.90 -7.09 -4.93
CA PHE A 73 7.86 -6.29 -5.65
C PHE A 73 8.76 -5.56 -4.67
N ALA A 74 10.03 -5.96 -4.65
CA ALA A 74 11.06 -5.40 -3.80
C ALA A 74 12.04 -4.57 -4.65
N THR A 75 12.29 -3.33 -4.25
CA THR A 75 13.21 -2.46 -4.98
C THR A 75 13.90 -1.46 -4.05
N SER A 76 15.08 -0.99 -4.44
CA SER A 76 15.75 0.16 -3.82
C SER A 76 15.45 1.49 -4.53
N ASN A 77 14.72 1.45 -5.66
CA ASN A 77 14.43 2.60 -6.49
C ASN A 77 12.99 3.10 -6.31
N LEU A 78 12.84 4.34 -5.83
CA LEU A 78 11.53 4.97 -5.59
C LEU A 78 10.69 5.11 -6.88
N GLY A 79 11.33 5.42 -8.01
CA GLY A 79 10.67 5.44 -9.32
C GLY A 79 10.23 4.06 -9.79
N GLY A 80 11.02 3.02 -9.49
CA GLY A 80 10.65 1.63 -9.77
C GLY A 80 9.38 1.21 -9.01
N CYS A 81 9.30 1.56 -7.72
CA CYS A 81 8.12 1.31 -6.89
C CYS A 81 6.86 1.99 -7.46
N ASP A 82 6.96 3.27 -7.83
CA ASP A 82 5.84 4.02 -8.42
C ASP A 82 5.40 3.43 -9.77
N LYS A 83 6.35 3.07 -10.63
CA LYS A 83 6.07 2.47 -11.94
C LYS A 83 5.44 1.07 -11.82
N MET A 84 5.87 0.27 -10.85
CA MET A 84 5.25 -1.03 -10.59
C MET A 84 3.79 -0.86 -10.18
N LYS A 85 3.50 0.07 -9.26
CA LYS A 85 2.12 0.36 -8.86
C LYS A 85 1.29 0.84 -10.06
N GLU A 86 1.80 1.76 -10.86
CA GLU A 86 1.14 2.23 -12.09
C GLU A 86 0.84 1.06 -13.05
N ALA A 87 1.79 0.13 -13.22
CA ALA A 87 1.60 -1.04 -14.08
C ALA A 87 0.49 -1.96 -13.57
N ILE A 88 0.45 -2.27 -12.27
CA ILE A 88 -0.61 -3.10 -11.68
C ILE A 88 -1.98 -2.43 -11.83
N TRP A 89 -2.08 -1.13 -11.54
CA TRP A 89 -3.31 -0.37 -11.73
C TRP A 89 -3.78 -0.29 -13.19
N THR A 90 -2.86 -0.41 -14.15
CA THR A 90 -3.19 -0.41 -15.58
C THR A 90 -3.58 -1.79 -16.08
N ALA A 91 -2.91 -2.84 -15.59
CA ALA A 91 -3.05 -4.21 -16.09
C ALA A 91 -4.37 -4.88 -15.71
N ASP A 92 -5.06 -4.42 -14.66
CA ASP A 92 -6.32 -5.04 -14.22
C ASP A 92 -7.54 -4.08 -14.18
N PRO A 93 -8.24 -3.87 -15.31
CA PRO A 93 -9.50 -3.11 -15.34
C PRO A 93 -10.76 -3.94 -15.01
N GLU A 94 -10.73 -5.29 -15.06
CA GLU A 94 -11.95 -6.14 -15.03
C GLU A 94 -11.79 -7.52 -14.33
N GLY A 95 -10.64 -7.87 -13.75
CA GLY A 95 -10.22 -9.25 -13.46
C GLY A 95 -9.77 -9.57 -12.03
N GLY A 96 -10.57 -9.23 -11.02
CA GLY A 96 -10.49 -9.87 -9.69
C GLY A 96 -9.25 -9.63 -8.81
N THR A 97 -8.31 -8.75 -9.18
CA THR A 97 -7.21 -8.38 -8.26
C THR A 97 -7.75 -7.42 -7.21
N CYS A 98 -7.84 -7.86 -5.95
CA CYS A 98 -8.21 -6.99 -4.84
C CYS A 98 -6.95 -6.77 -4.00
N PHE A 99 -6.54 -5.52 -3.78
CA PHE A 99 -5.56 -5.27 -2.73
C PHE A 99 -6.27 -5.40 -1.40
N VAL A 100 -5.87 -6.35 -0.58
CA VAL A 100 -6.29 -6.38 0.82
C VAL A 100 -5.16 -5.75 1.61
N SER A 101 -5.24 -4.44 1.84
CA SER A 101 -4.45 -3.84 2.92
C SER A 101 -4.87 -4.54 4.20
N GLY A 102 -3.91 -5.12 4.92
CA GLY A 102 -4.14 -5.58 6.29
C GLY A 102 -4.76 -4.44 7.09
N GLN A 103 -5.82 -4.77 7.83
CA GLN A 103 -6.78 -3.86 8.48
C GLN A 103 -7.77 -3.18 7.51
N ASP A 104 -8.90 -3.86 7.35
CA ASP A 104 -10.18 -3.42 6.82
C ASP A 104 -10.27 -2.92 5.36
N ALA A 105 -11.27 -3.52 4.70
CA ALA A 105 -11.72 -3.35 3.32
C ALA A 105 -10.78 -3.87 2.23
N ALA A 106 -11.21 -4.98 1.60
CA ALA A 106 -10.76 -5.37 0.27
C ALA A 106 -10.90 -4.16 -0.67
N MET A 107 -9.78 -3.68 -1.20
CA MET A 107 -9.78 -2.64 -2.20
C MET A 107 -10.29 -3.24 -3.50
N ASN A 108 -11.48 -2.81 -3.90
CA ASN A 108 -11.97 -3.01 -5.24
C ASN A 108 -11.19 -2.06 -6.18
N LEU A 109 -10.27 -2.61 -6.96
CA LEU A 109 -9.50 -1.85 -7.97
C LEU A 109 -10.31 -1.42 -9.18
N PHE A 110 -11.53 -1.92 -9.31
CA PHE A 110 -12.38 -1.75 -10.50
C PHE A 110 -13.05 -0.39 -10.57
N THR A 111 -12.94 0.41 -9.50
CA THR A 111 -13.24 1.83 -9.57
C THR A 111 -11.92 2.60 -9.59
N ARG A 112 -11.81 3.60 -10.48
CA ARG A 112 -10.79 4.68 -10.34
C ARG A 112 -11.06 5.54 -9.08
N ASP A 113 -11.65 4.93 -8.08
CA ASP A 113 -12.06 5.53 -6.84
C ASP A 113 -10.82 5.78 -6.01
N VAL A 114 -10.50 7.06 -5.91
CA VAL A 114 -9.44 7.55 -5.06
C VAL A 114 -9.96 7.91 -3.67
N SER A 115 -11.21 7.58 -3.30
CA SER A 115 -11.81 7.97 -2.02
C SER A 115 -11.02 7.48 -0.80
N ARG A 116 -10.45 6.27 -0.83
CA ARG A 116 -9.57 5.78 0.24
C ARG A 116 -8.26 6.57 0.28
N LEU A 117 -7.64 6.85 -0.88
CA LEU A 117 -6.48 7.73 -0.97
C LEU A 117 -6.79 9.15 -0.46
N GLU A 118 -7.95 9.70 -0.80
CA GLU A 118 -8.43 10.99 -0.32
C GLU A 118 -8.59 10.98 1.20
N HIS A 119 -9.14 9.91 1.77
CA HIS A 119 -9.27 9.74 3.21
C HIS A 119 -7.90 9.64 3.88
N GLU A 120 -6.99 8.79 3.39
CA GLU A 120 -5.62 8.66 3.90
C GLU A 120 -4.87 10.00 3.87
N LEU A 121 -4.94 10.72 2.74
CA LEU A 121 -4.32 12.04 2.59
C LEU A 121 -4.91 13.07 3.54
N HIS A 122 -6.24 13.16 3.59
CA HIS A 122 -6.92 14.14 4.44
C HIS A 122 -6.65 13.87 5.92
N THR A 123 -6.71 12.62 6.36
CA THR A 123 -6.41 12.22 7.74
C THR A 123 -4.95 12.55 8.08
N GLY A 124 -3.99 12.20 7.22
CA GLY A 124 -2.58 12.51 7.45
C GLY A 124 -2.27 14.01 7.49
N LEU A 125 -2.90 14.80 6.61
CA LEU A 125 -2.78 16.27 6.64
C LEU A 125 -3.43 16.87 7.90
N SER A 126 -4.57 16.32 8.32
CA SER A 126 -5.29 16.76 9.52
C SER A 126 -4.57 16.42 10.82
N THR A 127 -3.65 15.46 10.84
CA THR A 127 -2.88 15.16 12.07
C THR A 127 -1.91 16.29 12.42
N THR A 128 -1.28 16.92 11.43
CA THR A 128 -0.24 17.94 11.67
C THR A 128 -0.80 19.36 11.65
N HIS A 129 -1.80 19.64 10.80
CA HIS A 129 -2.29 20.99 10.49
C HIS A 129 -1.21 21.99 10.03
N GLU A 130 -0.02 21.49 9.67
CA GLU A 130 1.11 22.27 9.18
C GLU A 130 1.09 22.36 7.65
N TRP A 131 1.84 23.31 7.11
CA TRP A 131 2.08 23.38 5.66
C TRP A 131 3.05 22.28 5.23
N ILE A 132 2.56 21.35 4.43
CA ILE A 132 3.32 20.23 3.88
C ILE A 132 3.66 20.50 2.40
N ALA A 133 4.92 20.29 2.05
CA ALA A 133 5.40 20.36 0.68
C ALA A 133 4.88 19.17 -0.15
N ILE A 134 4.45 19.45 -1.38
CA ILE A 134 3.92 18.44 -2.31
C ILE A 134 4.91 17.30 -2.55
N GLU A 135 6.22 17.55 -2.54
CA GLU A 135 7.30 16.59 -2.74
C GLU A 135 7.30 15.52 -1.65
N ARG A 136 6.89 15.87 -0.42
CA ARG A 136 6.73 14.90 0.66
C ARG A 136 5.57 13.94 0.35
N LEU A 137 4.45 14.48 -0.14
CA LEU A 137 3.29 13.67 -0.54
C LEU A 137 3.60 12.83 -1.78
N GLN A 138 4.33 13.37 -2.75
CA GLN A 138 4.79 12.63 -3.93
C GLN A 138 5.73 11.49 -3.50
N SER A 139 6.71 11.76 -2.63
CA SER A 139 7.63 10.72 -2.13
C SER A 139 6.88 9.64 -1.36
N TRP A 140 5.91 10.02 -0.54
CA TRP A 140 5.01 9.07 0.14
C TRP A 140 4.21 8.23 -0.85
N ALA A 141 3.54 8.86 -1.82
CA ALA A 141 2.74 8.17 -2.83
C ALA A 141 3.59 7.28 -3.74
N ARG A 142 4.87 7.58 -3.96
CA ARG A 142 5.78 6.74 -4.76
C ARG A 142 6.39 5.59 -3.96
N SER A 143 6.44 5.71 -2.63
CA SER A 143 6.97 4.69 -1.73
C SER A 143 6.01 3.52 -1.53
N ASP A 144 6.41 2.55 -0.72
CA ASP A 144 5.61 1.40 -0.30
C ASP A 144 4.62 1.71 0.83
N LYS A 145 4.54 2.97 1.29
CA LYS A 145 3.61 3.42 2.34
C LYS A 145 2.14 3.47 1.90
N THR A 146 1.88 3.25 0.61
CA THR A 146 0.53 3.21 0.05
C THR A 146 0.54 2.42 -1.26
N HIS A 147 -0.59 1.82 -1.61
CA HIS A 147 -0.78 1.06 -2.84
C HIS A 147 -1.11 1.93 -4.06
N TYR A 148 -1.36 3.22 -3.84
CA TYR A 148 -1.61 4.19 -4.91
C TYR A 148 -0.32 4.69 -5.53
N HIS A 149 -0.35 5.04 -6.81
CA HIS A 149 0.79 5.65 -7.49
C HIS A 149 0.65 7.18 -7.56
N SER A 150 1.74 7.87 -7.90
CA SER A 150 1.82 9.34 -7.92
C SER A 150 0.79 10.03 -8.84
N GLY A 151 0.34 9.34 -9.90
CA GLY A 151 -0.73 9.84 -10.79
C GLY A 151 -2.08 9.95 -10.08
N GLN A 152 -2.39 9.01 -9.20
CA GLN A 152 -3.62 9.02 -8.40
C GLN A 152 -3.58 10.07 -7.29
N LEU A 153 -2.42 10.34 -6.70
CA LEU A 153 -2.23 11.45 -5.75
C LEU A 153 -2.72 12.78 -6.34
N LYS A 154 -2.36 13.07 -7.58
CA LYS A 154 -2.78 14.30 -8.26
C LYS A 154 -4.30 14.38 -8.43
N THR A 155 -4.95 13.26 -8.72
CA THR A 155 -6.42 13.17 -8.83
C THR A 155 -7.08 13.39 -7.46
N ALA A 156 -6.60 12.73 -6.42
CA ALA A 156 -7.10 12.87 -5.05
C ALA A 156 -6.96 14.32 -4.54
N LEU A 157 -5.80 14.95 -4.72
CA LEU A 157 -5.59 16.33 -4.30
C LEU A 157 -6.51 17.32 -5.02
N ARG A 158 -6.80 17.11 -6.31
CA ARG A 158 -7.77 17.95 -7.04
C ARG A 158 -9.18 17.80 -6.48
N SER A 159 -9.57 16.57 -6.13
CA SER A 159 -10.87 16.28 -5.53
C SER A 159 -11.00 16.93 -4.15
N LEU A 160 -10.00 16.73 -3.27
CA LEU A 160 -9.93 17.36 -1.95
C LEU A 160 -9.97 18.89 -2.03
N GLU A 161 -9.22 19.49 -2.96
CA GLU A 161 -9.23 20.95 -3.18
C GLU A 161 -10.60 21.44 -3.67
N LYS A 162 -11.26 20.68 -4.57
CA LYS A 162 -12.59 21.01 -5.05
C LYS A 162 -13.62 20.95 -3.91
N ALA A 163 -13.47 19.97 -3.02
CA ALA A 163 -14.32 19.78 -1.85
C ALA A 163 -14.02 20.74 -0.70
N GLY A 164 -13.00 21.61 -0.81
CA GLY A 164 -12.62 22.54 0.27
C GLY A 164 -12.06 21.85 1.50
N LYS A 165 -11.48 20.65 1.34
CA LYS A 165 -10.87 19.88 2.43
C LYS A 165 -9.39 20.18 2.64
N ILE A 166 -8.75 20.82 1.66
CA ILE A 166 -7.34 21.25 1.76
C ILE A 166 -7.19 22.72 1.33
N ASP A 167 -6.27 23.42 2.00
CA ASP A 167 -5.77 24.73 1.62
C ASP A 167 -4.47 24.59 0.83
N VAL A 168 -4.26 25.48 -0.14
CA VAL A 168 -2.98 25.64 -0.84
C VAL A 168 -2.43 27.04 -0.53
N LYS A 169 -1.17 27.12 -0.09
CA LYS A 169 -0.57 28.39 0.31
C LYS A 169 -0.47 29.34 -0.88
N GLU A 170 -0.93 30.57 -0.71
CA GLU A 170 -0.83 31.60 -1.74
C GLU A 170 0.62 31.84 -2.17
N GLY A 171 0.82 32.12 -3.45
CA GLY A 171 2.15 32.32 -4.05
C GLY A 171 2.95 31.03 -4.32
N THR A 172 2.51 29.86 -3.84
CA THR A 172 3.25 28.59 -4.06
C THR A 172 2.86 27.86 -5.35
N ARG A 173 1.88 28.37 -6.10
CA ARG A 173 1.48 27.88 -7.42
C ARG A 173 0.76 28.97 -8.23
N HIS A 174 0.66 28.77 -9.54
CA HIS A 174 0.00 29.72 -10.45
C HIS A 174 -1.44 29.36 -10.84
N ARG A 175 -1.80 28.07 -10.87
CA ARG A 175 -3.09 27.59 -11.39
C ARG A 175 -3.79 26.65 -10.41
N ARG A 176 -5.09 26.86 -10.18
CA ARG A 176 -5.92 25.95 -9.37
C ARG A 176 -5.96 24.53 -9.95
N GLY A 177 -5.93 23.50 -9.10
CA GLY A 177 -5.88 22.08 -9.52
C GLY A 177 -4.52 21.62 -10.06
N THR A 178 -3.47 22.43 -9.85
CA THR A 178 -2.08 22.06 -10.13
C THR A 178 -1.25 22.14 -8.86
N PHE A 179 -0.26 21.25 -8.76
CA PHE A 179 0.60 21.09 -7.58
C PHE A 179 2.05 20.85 -8.05
N PRO A 180 2.69 21.86 -8.68
CA PRO A 180 4.11 21.78 -9.04
C PRO A 180 4.99 21.80 -7.78
N ASP A 181 6.26 21.42 -7.93
CA ASP A 181 7.27 21.49 -6.85
C ASP A 181 7.28 22.89 -6.20
N GLY A 182 7.45 22.92 -4.89
CA GLY A 182 7.31 24.09 -4.02
C GLY A 182 5.88 24.37 -3.54
N THR A 183 4.87 23.64 -4.04
CA THR A 183 3.49 23.81 -3.56
C THR A 183 3.37 23.38 -2.09
N LEU A 184 2.80 24.25 -1.26
CA LEU A 184 2.52 23.98 0.15
C LEU A 184 1.02 23.77 0.36
N LEU A 185 0.68 22.68 1.06
CA LEU A 185 -0.68 22.17 1.26
C LEU A 185 -0.94 21.95 2.75
N ARG A 186 -2.19 22.08 3.21
CA ARG A 186 -2.60 21.62 4.55
C ARG A 186 -4.06 21.21 4.55
N ALA A 187 -4.51 20.49 5.57
CA ALA A 187 -5.95 20.28 5.78
C ALA A 187 -6.63 21.61 6.20
N VAL A 188 -7.87 21.81 5.74
CA VAL A 188 -8.70 22.93 6.22
C VAL A 188 -9.04 22.68 7.69
N ARG A 189 -8.86 23.69 8.54
CA ARG A 189 -9.31 23.61 9.93
C ARG A 189 -10.83 23.69 9.93
N LEU A 190 -11.49 22.64 10.42
CA LEU A 190 -12.89 22.72 10.78
C LEU A 190 -13.03 23.75 11.91
N GLN A 191 -13.88 24.75 11.69
CA GLN A 191 -14.26 25.73 12.71
C GLN A 191 -15.26 25.12 13.70
#